data_AF-A0AAE1K7P2-F1
#
_entry.id   AF-A0AAE1K7P2-F1
#
_cell.length_a   1.000
_cell.length_b   1.000
_cell.length_c   1.000
_cell.angle_alpha   90.00
_cell.angle_beta   90.00
_cell.angle_gamma   90.00
#
_symmetry.space_group_name_H-M   'P 1'
#
loop_
_entity.id
_entity.type
_entity.pdbx_description
1 polymer ?
#
loop_
_entity_poly.entity_id
_entity_poly.type
_entity_poly.pdbx_seq_one_letter_code
_entity_poly.pdbx_strand_id
1 'polypeptide(L)'
;MQAIQGVMVTRLTRNNPVIISYAHKVFGSLDLTEAQWKQCEEQMKVFGSLDLTEAQWKQCEEQMKMNVVYQLLQAKKQESERLERQGKVRYEYDSDEDVEGGTWEHKRRAMEMQETQAKAVELTNSAEGKHHIGDFLPPDELARFMEKYRAIKEGHYQDHKLTEENVGYRMLKSMGWTEGMGLGAEGKGITTPVNQ
;
A
#
# COMPACT_ATOMS: atom_id res chain seq x y z
N MET A 1 33.46 -22.62 -34.41
CA MET A 1 32.71 -21.88 -33.38
C MET A 1 31.58 -21.14 -34.09
N GLN A 2 30.40 -21.73 -34.15
CA GLN A 2 29.24 -21.09 -34.77
C GLN A 2 28.60 -20.16 -33.75
N ALA A 3 28.64 -18.86 -34.04
CA ALA A 3 27.92 -17.86 -33.29
C ALA A 3 26.43 -18.18 -33.34
N ILE A 4 25.81 -18.35 -32.17
CA ILE A 4 24.35 -18.36 -32.06
C ILE A 4 23.92 -16.91 -32.34
N GLN A 5 23.69 -16.59 -33.61
CA GLN A 5 23.09 -15.34 -34.03
C GLN A 5 21.73 -15.23 -33.33
N GLY A 6 21.55 -14.20 -32.52
CA GLY A 6 20.27 -13.87 -31.94
C GLY A 6 19.23 -13.74 -33.05
N VAL A 7 18.24 -14.63 -33.05
CA VAL A 7 17.14 -14.61 -34.01
C VAL A 7 16.39 -13.29 -33.82
N MET A 8 16.50 -12.38 -34.79
CA MET A 8 15.72 -11.16 -34.80
C MET A 8 14.25 -11.50 -35.09
N VAL A 9 13.33 -10.86 -34.36
CA VAL A 9 11.89 -11.06 -34.52
C VAL A 9 11.50 -10.66 -35.95
N THR A 10 11.14 -11.62 -36.79
CA THR A 10 10.71 -11.33 -38.16
C THR A 10 9.26 -10.86 -38.16
N ARG A 11 8.88 -9.97 -39.10
CA ARG A 11 7.46 -9.58 -39.26
C ARG A 11 6.56 -10.79 -39.57
N LEU A 12 7.13 -11.87 -40.11
CA LEU A 12 6.42 -13.11 -40.39
C LEU A 12 6.00 -13.85 -39.11
N THR A 13 6.85 -13.88 -38.07
CA THR A 13 6.51 -14.56 -36.80
C THR A 13 5.43 -13.81 -36.02
N ARG A 14 5.39 -12.47 -36.11
CA ARG A 14 4.34 -11.64 -35.48
C ARG A 14 2.93 -11.86 -36.06
N ASN A 15 2.85 -12.37 -37.29
CA ASN A 15 1.58 -12.68 -37.95
C ASN A 15 1.08 -14.10 -37.67
N ASN A 16 1.79 -14.88 -36.84
CA ASN A 16 1.35 -16.22 -36.48
C ASN A 16 0.10 -16.14 -35.58
N PRO A 17 -1.03 -16.79 -35.95
CA PRO A 17 -2.29 -16.72 -35.20
C PRO A 17 -2.16 -17.20 -33.75
N VAL A 18 -1.20 -18.08 -33.48
CA VAL A 18 -0.86 -18.59 -32.14
C VAL A 18 -0.18 -17.48 -31.31
N ILE A 19 0.82 -16.80 -31.87
CA ILE A 19 1.51 -15.72 -31.17
C ILE A 19 0.56 -14.54 -30.92
N ILE A 20 -0.31 -14.24 -31.88
CA ILE A 20 -1.35 -13.20 -31.77
C ILE A 20 -2.36 -13.52 -30.65
N SER A 21 -2.86 -14.76 -30.59
CA SER A 21 -3.83 -15.14 -29.56
C SER A 21 -3.21 -15.15 -28.16
N TYR A 22 -1.95 -15.57 -28.02
CA TYR A 22 -1.18 -15.43 -26.78
C TYR A 22 -1.00 -13.96 -26.37
N ALA A 23 -0.60 -13.11 -27.31
CA ALA A 23 -0.43 -11.68 -27.08
C ALA A 23 -1.73 -11.05 -26.54
N HIS A 24 -2.87 -11.35 -27.16
CA HIS A 24 -4.18 -10.92 -26.67
C HIS A 24 -4.51 -11.48 -25.28
N LYS A 25 -4.22 -12.77 -25.02
CA LYS A 25 -4.56 -13.41 -23.75
C LYS A 25 -3.72 -12.89 -22.56
N VAL A 26 -2.44 -12.62 -22.79
CA VAL A 26 -1.48 -12.25 -21.73
C VAL A 26 -1.35 -10.75 -21.55
N PHE A 27 -1.31 -9.99 -22.65
CA PHE A 27 -1.08 -8.55 -22.61
C PHE A 27 -2.33 -7.74 -22.93
N GLY A 28 -3.40 -8.36 -23.42
CA GLY A 28 -4.65 -7.67 -23.75
C GLY A 28 -4.58 -6.80 -25.01
N SER A 29 -3.40 -6.63 -25.62
CA SER A 29 -3.17 -5.78 -26.78
C SER A 29 -2.13 -6.38 -27.73
N LEU A 30 -2.12 -5.87 -28.97
CA LEU A 30 -1.10 -6.18 -29.98
C LEU A 30 -0.02 -5.10 -30.09
N ASP A 31 -0.19 -4.00 -29.36
CA ASP A 31 0.77 -2.89 -29.26
C ASP A 31 1.88 -3.25 -28.27
N LEU A 32 2.63 -4.30 -28.61
CA LEU A 32 3.69 -4.85 -27.77
C LEU A 32 5.06 -4.34 -28.18
N THR A 33 5.92 -4.15 -27.17
CA THR A 33 7.34 -3.87 -27.38
C THR A 33 8.06 -5.08 -27.99
N GLU A 34 9.21 -4.84 -28.62
CA GLU A 34 10.04 -5.91 -29.19
C GLU A 34 10.40 -7.01 -28.19
N ALA A 35 10.59 -6.65 -26.92
CA ALA A 35 10.86 -7.60 -25.83
C ALA A 35 9.65 -8.50 -25.53
N GLN A 36 8.44 -7.93 -25.51
CA GLN A 36 7.19 -8.68 -25.31
C GLN A 36 6.88 -9.59 -26.50
N TRP A 37 7.10 -9.13 -27.73
CA TRP A 37 6.99 -9.99 -28.92
C TRP A 37 7.96 -11.18 -28.88
N LYS A 38 9.20 -10.94 -28.44
CA LYS A 38 10.19 -12.00 -28.25
C LYS A 38 9.76 -13.00 -27.18
N GLN A 39 9.15 -12.54 -26.09
CA GLN A 39 8.58 -13.39 -25.06
C GLN A 39 7.49 -14.31 -25.63
N CYS A 40 6.54 -13.78 -26.42
CA CYS A 40 5.49 -14.60 -27.04
C CYS A 40 6.07 -15.70 -27.96
N GLU A 41 7.13 -15.40 -28.71
CA GLU A 41 7.79 -16.37 -29.60
C GLU A 41 8.58 -17.43 -28.82
N GLU A 42 9.27 -17.05 -27.75
CA GLU A 42 10.01 -17.97 -26.88
C GLU A 42 9.05 -18.96 -26.21
N GLN A 43 7.87 -18.48 -25.78
CA GLN A 43 6.81 -19.33 -25.26
C GLN A 43 6.30 -20.32 -26.32
N MET A 44 6.08 -19.87 -27.56
CA MET A 44 5.73 -20.76 -28.67
C MET A 44 6.82 -21.80 -28.96
N LYS A 45 8.11 -21.43 -28.88
CA LYS A 45 9.23 -22.34 -29.13
C LYS A 45 9.40 -23.40 -28.05
N VAL A 46 9.19 -23.04 -26.78
CA VAL A 46 9.39 -23.96 -25.66
C VAL A 46 8.26 -24.99 -25.58
N PHE A 47 7.02 -24.59 -25.88
CA PHE A 47 5.86 -25.46 -25.65
C PHE A 47 5.16 -25.95 -26.90
N GLY A 48 5.41 -25.36 -28.07
CA GLY A 48 4.87 -25.81 -29.36
C GLY A 48 3.35 -25.65 -29.54
N SER A 49 2.59 -25.38 -28.46
CA SER A 49 1.15 -25.14 -28.47
C SER A 49 0.76 -24.14 -27.36
N LEU A 50 -0.46 -23.60 -27.44
CA LEU A 50 -1.02 -22.66 -26.45
C LEU A 50 -1.98 -23.31 -25.46
N ASP A 51 -2.29 -24.58 -25.66
CA ASP A 51 -3.12 -25.38 -24.76
C ASP A 51 -2.24 -25.93 -23.64
N LEU A 52 -1.63 -24.99 -22.92
CA LEU A 52 -0.74 -25.26 -21.81
C LEU A 52 -1.56 -25.52 -20.56
N THR A 53 -1.27 -26.64 -19.90
CA THR A 53 -1.77 -26.92 -18.57
C THR A 53 -1.20 -25.92 -17.56
N GLU A 54 -1.91 -25.71 -16.45
CA GLU A 54 -1.52 -24.76 -15.39
C GLU A 54 -0.10 -25.05 -14.85
N ALA A 55 0.30 -26.33 -14.81
CA ALA A 55 1.65 -26.74 -14.42
C ALA A 55 2.73 -26.28 -15.42
N GLN A 56 2.46 -26.36 -16.72
CA GLN A 56 3.39 -25.89 -17.76
C GLN A 56 3.53 -24.37 -17.71
N TRP A 57 2.42 -23.65 -17.49
CA TRP A 57 2.44 -22.20 -17.28
C TRP A 57 3.32 -21.77 -16.11
N LYS A 58 3.21 -22.47 -14.98
CA LYS A 58 4.05 -22.20 -13.81
C LYS A 58 5.53 -22.41 -14.12
N GLN A 59 5.86 -23.45 -14.88
CA GLN A 59 7.23 -23.70 -15.34
C GLN A 59 7.74 -22.58 -16.26
N CYS A 60 6.90 -22.05 -17.16
CA CYS A 60 7.25 -20.90 -17.99
C CYS A 60 7.62 -19.70 -17.12
N GLU A 61 6.78 -19.40 -16.14
CA GLU A 61 6.94 -18.26 -15.25
C GLU A 61 8.22 -18.36 -14.42
N GLU A 62 8.52 -19.55 -13.89
CA GLU A 62 9.74 -19.83 -13.13
C GLU A 62 10.99 -19.68 -14.00
N GLN A 63 10.98 -20.18 -15.24
CA GLN A 63 12.10 -19.99 -16.16
C GLN A 63 12.31 -18.52 -16.52
N MET A 64 11.24 -17.75 -16.69
CA MET A 64 11.33 -16.32 -16.94
C MET A 64 11.93 -15.57 -15.75
N LYS A 65 11.45 -15.85 -14.53
CA LYS A 65 12.01 -15.28 -13.30
C LYS A 65 13.49 -15.59 -13.17
N MET A 66 13.89 -16.83 -13.46
CA MET A 66 15.29 -17.24 -13.44
C MET A 66 16.15 -16.47 -14.45
N ASN A 67 15.65 -16.27 -15.67
CA ASN A 67 16.36 -15.51 -16.71
C ASN A 67 16.54 -14.03 -16.32
N VAL A 68 15.50 -13.41 -15.75
CA VAL A 68 15.58 -12.02 -15.25
C VAL A 68 16.63 -11.90 -14.15
N VAL A 69 16.62 -12.82 -13.17
CA VAL A 69 17.61 -12.84 -12.09
C VAL A 69 19.03 -13.02 -12.64
N TYR A 70 19.21 -13.92 -13.61
CA TYR A 70 20.49 -14.14 -14.26
C TYR A 70 21.02 -12.89 -14.97
N GLN A 71 20.17 -12.18 -15.71
CA GLN A 71 20.53 -10.92 -16.37
C GLN A 71 20.93 -9.83 -15.37
N LEU A 72 20.20 -9.70 -14.26
CA LEU A 72 20.54 -8.76 -13.18
C LEU A 72 21.88 -9.09 -12.52
N LEU A 73 22.15 -10.38 -12.26
CA LEU A 73 23.43 -10.82 -11.71
C LEU A 73 24.59 -10.53 -12.67
N GLN A 74 24.40 -10.78 -13.97
CA GLN A 74 25.41 -10.43 -14.97
C GLN A 74 25.67 -8.93 -15.03
N ALA A 75 24.61 -8.11 -15.04
CA ALA A 75 24.74 -6.65 -15.03
C ALA A 75 25.49 -6.15 -13.78
N LYS A 76 25.14 -6.66 -12.60
CA LYS A 76 25.82 -6.34 -11.34
C LYS A 76 27.30 -6.76 -11.35
N LYS A 77 27.60 -7.93 -11.91
CA LYS A 77 28.99 -8.40 -12.06
C LYS A 77 29.79 -7.49 -12.99
N GLN A 78 29.21 -7.09 -14.13
CA GLN A 78 29.84 -6.15 -15.07
C GLN A 78 30.06 -4.78 -14.45
N GLU A 79 29.10 -4.29 -13.65
CA GLU A 79 29.23 -3.03 -12.92
C GLU A 79 30.37 -3.09 -11.89
N SER A 80 30.45 -4.17 -11.11
CA SER A 80 31.53 -4.42 -10.17
C SER A 80 32.89 -4.46 -10.87
N GLU A 81 33.01 -5.19 -11.98
CA GLU A 81 34.26 -5.26 -12.75
C GLU A 81 34.61 -3.91 -13.39
N ARG A 82 33.61 -3.10 -13.78
CA ARG A 82 33.81 -1.74 -14.27
C ARG A 82 34.37 -0.84 -13.15
N LEU A 83 33.84 -0.97 -11.93
CA LEU A 83 34.32 -0.25 -10.75
C LEU A 83 35.74 -0.70 -10.34
N GLU A 84 36.04 -2.00 -10.44
CA GLU A 84 37.37 -2.56 -10.22
C GLU A 84 38.38 -2.05 -11.26
N ARG A 85 38.02 -2.04 -12.57
CA ARG A 85 38.87 -1.46 -13.63
C ARG A 85 39.07 0.04 -13.49
N GLN A 86 38.09 0.75 -12.93
CA GLN A 86 38.24 2.16 -12.55
C GLN A 86 39.17 2.36 -11.34
N GLY A 87 39.74 1.27 -10.79
CA GLY A 87 40.69 1.32 -9.68
C GLY A 87 40.08 1.78 -8.36
N LYS A 88 38.74 1.83 -8.27
CA LYS A 88 38.02 2.40 -7.11
C LYS A 88 37.72 1.39 -6.01
N VAL A 89 38.08 0.12 -6.18
CA VAL A 89 37.99 -0.88 -5.11
C VAL A 89 39.36 -1.00 -4.45
N ARG A 90 39.78 0.07 -3.77
CA ARG A 90 40.88 0.03 -2.82
C ARG A 90 40.25 -0.14 -1.43
N TYR A 91 40.30 -1.36 -0.88
CA TYR A 91 40.10 -1.57 0.56
C TYR A 91 41.36 -1.01 1.25
N GLU A 92 41.39 0.30 1.41
CA GLU A 92 42.38 0.93 2.27
C GLU A 92 41.96 0.73 3.72
N TYR A 93 42.91 0.23 4.50
CA TYR A 93 42.84 0.34 5.94
C TYR A 93 42.73 1.83 6.31
N ASP A 94 41.80 2.13 7.21
CA ASP A 94 41.51 3.43 7.81
C ASP A 94 42.75 3.93 8.57
N SER A 95 43.70 4.49 7.83
CA SER A 95 44.83 5.23 8.38
C SER A 95 44.31 6.61 8.76
N ASP A 96 44.08 6.77 10.06
CA ASP A 96 43.98 8.01 10.84
C ASP A 96 44.97 9.11 10.38
N GLU A 97 44.71 9.80 9.26
CA GLU A 97 45.48 11.00 8.91
C GLU A 97 44.63 12.24 8.59
N ASP A 98 43.30 12.16 8.64
CA ASP A 98 42.43 13.35 8.61
C ASP A 98 41.33 13.27 9.67
N VAL A 99 41.62 13.81 10.86
CA VAL A 99 40.70 13.92 12.01
C VAL A 99 39.88 15.22 11.99
N GLU A 100 39.80 15.91 10.85
CA GLU A 100 38.90 17.06 10.72
C GLU A 100 37.45 16.57 10.64
N GLY A 101 36.71 16.74 11.75
CA GLY A 101 35.32 16.27 11.90
C GLY A 101 35.14 14.82 12.36
N GLY A 102 36.21 14.13 12.76
CA GLY A 102 36.19 12.76 13.29
C GLY A 102 36.17 11.66 12.22
N THR A 103 36.15 10.39 12.66
CA THR A 103 36.17 9.21 11.78
C THR A 103 34.93 9.13 10.86
N TRP A 104 34.94 8.26 9.85
CA TRP A 104 33.79 8.07 8.95
C TRP A 104 32.48 7.76 9.69
N GLU A 105 32.57 7.01 10.79
CA GLU A 105 31.45 6.77 11.69
C GLU A 105 30.88 8.07 12.31
N HIS A 106 31.73 9.02 12.70
CA HIS A 106 31.32 10.33 13.22
C HIS A 106 30.65 11.16 12.12
N LYS A 107 31.22 11.17 10.92
CA LYS A 107 30.63 11.86 9.76
C LYS A 107 29.26 11.28 9.39
N ARG A 108 29.11 9.95 9.43
CA ARG A 108 27.82 9.28 9.19
C ARG A 108 26.78 9.66 10.25
N ARG A 109 27.14 9.63 11.54
CA ARG A 109 26.23 10.04 12.63
C ARG A 109 25.90 11.54 12.57
N ALA A 110 26.85 12.39 12.18
CA ALA A 110 26.61 13.82 12.01
C ALA A 110 25.60 14.10 10.88
N MET A 111 25.72 13.40 9.75
CA MET A 111 24.75 13.46 8.66
C MET A 111 23.36 12.98 9.12
N GLU A 112 23.27 11.87 9.85
CA GLU A 112 22.01 11.36 10.41
C GLU A 112 21.36 12.37 11.38
N MET A 113 22.16 13.01 12.23
CA MET A 113 21.69 14.08 13.11
C MET A 113 21.19 15.28 12.32
N GLN A 114 21.87 15.66 11.24
CA GLN A 114 21.45 16.77 10.38
C GLN A 114 20.13 16.47 9.66
N GLU A 115 19.94 15.24 9.16
CA GLU A 115 18.67 14.80 8.56
C GLU A 115 17.53 14.84 9.58
N THR A 116 17.79 14.35 10.80
CA THR A 116 16.82 14.39 11.91
C THR A 116 16.45 15.83 12.26
N GLN A 117 17.44 16.72 12.34
CA GLN A 117 17.22 18.14 12.59
C GLN A 117 16.37 18.78 11.50
N ALA A 118 16.69 18.54 10.22
CA ALA A 118 15.95 19.09 9.09
C ALA A 118 14.48 18.64 9.12
N LYS A 119 14.24 17.34 9.36
CA LYS A 119 12.89 16.78 9.49
C LYS A 119 12.12 17.40 10.65
N ALA A 120 12.77 17.64 11.79
CA ALA A 120 12.13 18.29 12.93
C ALA A 120 11.72 19.74 12.64
N VAL A 121 12.57 20.50 11.93
CA VAL A 121 12.26 21.87 11.48
C VAL A 121 11.09 21.86 10.50
N GLU A 122 11.09 20.95 9.52
CA GLU A 122 9.99 20.81 8.56
C GLU A 122 8.65 20.51 9.25
N LEU A 123 8.65 19.59 10.23
CA LEU A 123 7.45 19.26 11.01
C LEU A 123 6.97 20.44 11.85
N THR A 124 7.91 21.20 12.43
CA THR A 124 7.59 22.39 13.24
C THR A 124 6.96 23.47 12.36
N ASN A 125 7.56 23.76 11.19
CA ASN A 125 7.01 24.72 10.23
C ASN A 125 5.64 24.26 9.71
N SER A 126 5.47 22.96 9.46
CA SER A 126 4.19 22.39 8.99
C SER A 126 3.09 22.39 10.07
N ALA A 127 3.46 22.54 11.34
CA ALA A 127 2.57 22.66 12.48
C ALA A 127 2.36 24.11 12.93
N GLU A 128 3.14 25.07 12.39
CA GLU A 128 3.00 26.48 12.71
C GLU A 128 1.61 26.99 12.30
N GLY A 129 0.90 27.60 13.25
CA GLY A 129 -0.47 28.10 13.05
C GLY A 129 -1.59 27.07 13.20
N LYS A 130 -1.28 25.78 13.38
CA LYS A 130 -2.27 24.75 13.72
C LYS A 130 -2.39 24.64 15.23
N HIS A 131 -3.47 25.20 15.79
CA HIS A 131 -3.68 25.27 17.23
C HIS A 131 -4.97 24.56 17.68
N HIS A 132 -5.87 24.24 16.76
CA HIS A 132 -7.12 23.56 17.09
C HIS A 132 -7.01 22.06 16.80
N ILE A 133 -7.67 21.23 17.61
CA ILE A 133 -7.68 19.77 17.43
C ILE A 133 -8.21 19.35 16.05
N GLY A 134 -9.06 20.19 15.44
CA GLY A 134 -9.55 20.02 14.08
C GLY A 134 -8.50 20.21 12.97
N ASP A 135 -7.36 20.85 13.26
CA ASP A 135 -6.26 21.02 12.29
C ASP A 135 -5.37 19.77 12.17
N PHE A 136 -5.47 18.86 13.15
CA PHE A 136 -4.68 17.63 13.25
C PHE A 136 -5.51 16.37 13.00
N LEU A 137 -6.83 16.51 12.87
CA LEU A 137 -7.74 15.40 12.66
C LEU A 137 -8.25 15.42 11.22
N PRO A 138 -8.24 14.29 10.49
CA PRO A 138 -8.80 14.24 9.15
C PRO A 138 -10.29 14.64 9.18
N PRO A 139 -10.79 15.31 8.13
CA PRO A 139 -12.11 15.95 8.14
C PRO A 139 -13.26 14.96 8.44
N ASP A 140 -13.13 13.70 8.04
CA ASP A 140 -14.12 12.65 8.31
C ASP A 140 -14.17 12.25 9.80
N GLU A 141 -13.01 12.21 10.47
CA GLU A 141 -12.94 11.91 11.91
C GLU A 141 -13.41 13.11 12.74
N LEU A 142 -13.12 14.33 12.29
CA LEU A 142 -13.63 15.55 12.90
C LEU A 142 -15.15 15.63 12.83
N ALA A 143 -15.74 15.25 11.69
CA ALA A 143 -17.19 15.19 11.52
C ALA A 143 -17.83 14.21 12.52
N ARG A 144 -17.29 12.99 12.63
CA ARG A 144 -17.75 11.99 13.61
C ARG A 144 -17.59 12.46 15.06
N PHE A 145 -16.49 13.14 15.37
CA PHE A 145 -16.26 13.70 16.70
C PHE A 145 -17.27 14.80 17.03
N MET A 146 -17.53 15.72 16.10
CA MET A 146 -18.51 16.79 16.25
C MET A 146 -19.94 16.26 16.33
N GLU A 147 -20.28 15.23 15.57
CA GLU A 147 -21.59 14.56 15.63
C GLU A 147 -21.84 13.94 17.00
N LYS A 148 -20.88 13.20 17.55
CA LYS A 148 -20.96 12.66 18.92
C LYS A 148 -21.06 13.75 19.97
N TYR A 149 -20.24 14.80 19.86
CA TYR A 149 -20.29 15.91 20.81
C TYR A 149 -21.64 16.65 20.77
N ARG A 150 -22.20 16.86 19.58
CA ARG A 150 -23.55 17.45 19.41
C ARG A 150 -24.63 16.54 20.00
N ALA A 151 -24.60 15.24 19.72
CA ALA A 151 -25.55 14.28 20.27
C ALA A 151 -25.52 14.26 21.81
N ILE A 152 -24.34 14.34 22.42
CA ILE A 152 -24.18 14.43 23.88
C ILE A 152 -24.67 15.79 24.41
N LYS A 153 -24.30 16.91 23.75
CA LYS A 153 -24.64 18.28 24.18
C LYS A 153 -26.12 18.60 24.05
N GLU A 154 -26.78 18.11 23.00
CA GLU A 154 -28.21 18.27 22.76
C GLU A 154 -29.04 17.25 23.56
N GLY A 155 -28.40 16.39 24.34
CA GLY A 155 -29.09 15.41 25.19
C GLY A 155 -29.91 14.41 24.37
N HIS A 156 -29.43 14.06 23.17
CA HIS A 156 -30.09 13.08 22.31
C HIS A 156 -29.85 11.66 22.84
N TYR A 157 -30.58 11.30 23.90
CA TYR A 157 -30.82 9.91 24.33
C TYR A 157 -31.63 9.09 23.30
N GLN A 158 -31.80 9.59 22.07
CA GLN A 158 -32.61 8.94 21.03
C GLN A 158 -32.02 7.59 20.62
N ASP A 159 -30.69 7.48 20.61
CA ASP A 159 -29.99 6.23 20.29
C ASP A 159 -30.13 5.14 21.38
N HIS A 160 -30.60 5.53 22.56
CA HIS A 160 -30.85 4.62 23.69
C HIS A 160 -32.28 4.71 24.22
N LYS A 161 -33.24 4.97 23.32
CA LYS A 161 -34.66 4.86 23.66
C LYS A 161 -34.96 3.42 24.09
N LEU A 162 -35.62 3.26 25.24
CA LEU A 162 -36.05 1.94 25.71
C LEU A 162 -37.00 1.33 24.67
N THR A 163 -36.55 0.27 24.02
CA THR A 163 -37.35 -0.49 23.05
C THR A 163 -38.22 -1.53 23.77
N GLU A 164 -39.17 -2.12 23.05
CA GLU A 164 -40.08 -3.15 23.59
C GLU A 164 -39.36 -4.42 24.09
N GLU A 165 -38.08 -4.55 23.79
CA GLU A 165 -37.22 -5.65 24.22
C GLU A 165 -36.77 -5.50 25.68
N ASN A 166 -36.80 -4.27 26.22
CA ASN A 166 -36.43 -4.03 27.61
C ASN A 166 -37.45 -4.63 28.58
N VAL A 167 -36.96 -5.39 29.57
CA VAL A 167 -37.82 -6.06 30.58
C VAL A 167 -38.68 -5.05 31.35
N GLY A 168 -38.11 -3.91 31.74
CA GLY A 168 -38.84 -2.85 32.43
C GLY A 168 -39.92 -2.21 31.56
N TYR A 169 -39.66 -2.02 30.27
CA TYR A 169 -40.67 -1.52 29.31
C TYR A 169 -41.86 -2.48 29.20
N ARG A 170 -41.60 -3.78 29.07
CA ARG A 170 -42.66 -4.81 29.04
C ARG A 170 -43.44 -4.86 30.35
N MET A 171 -42.76 -4.74 31.49
CA MET A 171 -43.42 -4.68 32.80
C MET A 171 -44.34 -3.47 32.92
N LEU A 172 -43.88 -2.27 32.55
CA LEU A 172 -44.69 -1.05 32.54
C LEU A 172 -45.92 -1.20 31.63
N LYS A 173 -45.73 -1.68 30.40
CA LYS A 173 -46.82 -1.95 29.44
C LYS A 173 -47.84 -2.94 30.01
N SER A 174 -47.36 -4.00 30.68
CA SER A 174 -48.23 -5.01 31.31
C SER A 174 -49.03 -4.46 32.49
N MET A 175 -48.51 -3.44 33.18
CA MET A 175 -49.18 -2.74 34.29
C MET A 175 -50.08 -1.59 33.81
N GLY A 176 -50.32 -1.47 32.50
CA GLY A 176 -51.22 -0.47 31.92
C GLY A 176 -50.58 0.90 31.65
N TRP A 177 -49.25 1.01 31.76
CA TRP A 177 -48.54 2.22 31.34
C TRP A 177 -48.37 2.25 29.81
N THR A 178 -48.59 3.41 29.21
CA THR A 178 -48.43 3.66 27.77
C THR A 178 -47.34 4.70 27.52
N GLU A 179 -46.62 4.54 26.41
CA GLU A 179 -45.54 5.44 26.04
C GLU A 179 -46.06 6.88 25.89
N GLY A 180 -45.42 7.82 26.58
CA GLY A 180 -45.81 9.24 26.60
C GLY A 180 -46.76 9.64 27.74
N MET A 181 -47.31 8.69 28.50
CA MET A 181 -48.11 8.98 29.70
C MET A 181 -47.23 9.03 30.95
N GLY A 182 -47.49 9.99 31.84
CA GLY A 182 -46.82 10.06 33.13
C GLY A 182 -47.24 8.89 34.05
N LEU A 183 -46.45 8.60 35.07
CA LEU A 183 -46.81 7.60 36.08
C LEU A 183 -47.79 8.17 37.13
N GLY A 184 -48.59 7.31 37.77
CA GLY A 184 -49.54 7.69 38.83
C GLY A 184 -51.01 7.54 38.43
N ALA A 185 -51.92 7.71 39.40
CA ALA A 185 -53.35 7.35 39.26
C ALA A 185 -54.10 8.07 38.11
N GLU A 186 -53.65 9.25 37.72
CA GLU A 186 -54.23 10.03 36.61
C GLU A 186 -53.24 10.26 35.46
N GLY A 187 -52.10 9.56 35.46
CA GLY A 187 -51.06 9.73 34.43
C GLY A 187 -50.35 11.08 34.46
N LYS A 188 -50.47 11.85 35.55
CA LYS A 188 -49.92 13.21 35.72
C LYS A 188 -48.47 13.27 36.19
N GLY A 189 -47.79 12.14 36.34
CA GLY A 189 -46.38 12.09 36.71
C GLY A 189 -45.47 12.75 35.67
N ILE A 190 -44.23 13.04 36.05
CA ILE A 190 -43.24 13.60 35.13
C ILE A 190 -43.03 12.65 33.93
N THR A 191 -43.10 13.21 32.73
CA THR A 191 -42.92 12.47 31.46
C THR A 191 -41.48 12.57 30.94
N THR A 192 -40.73 13.56 31.40
CA THR A 192 -39.33 13.79 31.04
C THR A 192 -38.45 13.59 32.27
N PRO A 193 -37.26 12.99 32.11
CA PRO A 193 -36.31 12.82 33.20
C PRO A 193 -35.79 14.19 33.65
N VAL A 194 -35.60 14.34 34.96
CA VAL A 194 -34.97 15.54 35.54
C VAL A 194 -33.46 15.49 35.32
N ASN A 195 -32.89 16.59 34.82
CA ASN A 195 -31.43 16.75 34.70
C ASN A 195 -30.85 17.06 36.10
N GLN A 196 -29.72 16.44 36.46
CA GLN A 196 -28.94 16.78 37.66
C GLN A 196 -27.90 17.86 37.36
#